data_AF-A0A4Y2LR41-F1
#
_entry.id   AF-A0A4Y2LR41-F1
#
_cell.length_a   1.000
_cell.length_b   1.000
_cell.length_c   1.000
_cell.angle_alpha   90.00
_cell.angle_beta   90.00
_cell.angle_gamma   90.00
#
_symmetry.space_group_name_H-M   'P 1'
#
loop_
_entity.id
_entity.type
_entity.pdbx_description
1 polymer ?
#
loop_
_entity_poly.entity_id
_entity_poly.type
_entity_poly.pdbx_seq_one_letter_code
_entity_poly.pdbx_strand_id
1 'polypeptide(L)'
;MLWKPQPHQLTFKVSVNNKDSLTKREVSSQIARLYDPLGIIAPVIAKAKIFMQSLWLQELDWNDNLPTKVLQVWNDFLVKLPAVNEINIPRYILSDDVTKIELHGFSDISERAYGAVLYTRCVTHSGLIQTKLVCSKSRVAPLKRITVPRLELSTALLLVRLMHKIVPVLHLPLDEICL
;
A
#
# COMPACT_ATOMS: atom_id res chain seq x y z
N MET A 1 7.62 8.73 2.05
CA MET A 1 8.17 8.56 0.69
C MET A 1 9.14 9.69 0.39
N LEU A 2 10.27 9.39 -0.25
CA LEU A 2 11.30 10.34 -0.66
C LEU A 2 11.60 10.14 -2.16
N TRP A 3 11.99 11.20 -2.84
CA TRP A 3 12.50 11.14 -4.21
C TRP A 3 14.03 11.23 -4.19
N LYS A 4 14.70 10.29 -4.85
CA LYS A 4 16.13 10.32 -5.18
C LYS A 4 16.26 10.87 -6.60
N PRO A 5 16.74 12.12 -6.81
CA PRO A 5 16.81 12.73 -8.14
C PRO A 5 17.72 11.95 -9.09
N GLN A 6 18.88 11.50 -8.59
CA GLN A 6 19.75 10.53 -9.22
C GLN A 6 19.70 9.28 -8.33
N PRO A 7 19.18 8.13 -8.78
CA PRO A 7 18.90 7.70 -10.17
C PRO A 7 17.41 7.78 -10.58
N HIS A 8 16.68 8.84 -10.19
CA HIS A 8 15.24 9.02 -10.46
C HIS A 8 14.33 7.93 -9.88
N GLN A 9 14.51 7.66 -8.59
CA GLN A 9 13.77 6.62 -7.88
C GLN A 9 12.95 7.18 -6.72
N LEU A 10 11.83 6.52 -6.42
CA LEU A 10 11.10 6.68 -5.18
C LEU A 10 11.62 5.68 -4.16
N THR A 11 11.76 6.14 -2.92
CA THR A 11 12.22 5.33 -1.79
C THR A 11 11.50 5.72 -0.51
N PHE A 12 11.85 5.06 0.59
CA PHE A 12 11.27 5.29 1.90
C PHE A 12 12.39 5.48 2.93
N LYS A 13 12.07 6.27 3.95
CA LYS A 13 12.94 6.43 5.12
C LYS A 13 12.07 6.26 6.35
N VAL A 14 12.29 5.17 7.04
CA VAL A 14 11.63 4.81 8.29
C VAL A 14 12.72 4.58 9.31
N SER A 15 12.60 5.26 10.45
CA SER A 15 13.39 5.01 11.65
C SER A 15 12.50 4.38 12.70
N VAL A 16 13.05 3.41 13.41
CA VAL A 16 12.37 2.67 14.46
C VAL A 16 13.05 3.00 15.78
N ASN A 17 12.28 3.51 16.73
CA ASN A 17 12.73 3.67 18.10
C ASN A 17 12.08 2.57 18.92
N ASN A 18 12.87 1.58 19.32
CA ASN A 18 12.42 0.56 20.24
C ASN A 18 12.25 1.20 21.63
N LYS A 19 11.09 0.95 22.24
CA LYS A 19 10.78 1.36 23.60
C LYS A 19 10.25 0.14 24.35
N ASP A 20 10.56 0.09 25.64
CA ASP A 20 10.08 -0.98 26.53
C ASP A 20 8.58 -0.86 26.84
N SER A 21 7.99 0.31 26.58
CA SER A 21 6.55 0.56 26.65
C SER A 21 6.12 1.46 25.50
N LEU A 22 4.92 1.18 24.99
CA LEU A 22 4.29 1.96 23.93
C LEU A 22 2.80 2.04 24.24
N THR A 23 2.23 3.21 23.96
CA THR A 23 0.78 3.45 24.06
C THR A 23 0.08 3.22 22.73
N LYS A 24 -1.24 3.01 22.77
CA LYS A 24 -2.06 2.93 21.55
C LYS A 24 -1.92 4.19 20.66
N ARG A 25 -1.81 5.37 21.28
CA ARG A 25 -1.57 6.64 20.58
C ARG A 25 -0.22 6.66 19.86
N GLU A 26 0.83 6.14 20.49
CA GLU A 26 2.15 6.06 19.86
C GLU A 26 2.15 5.10 18.68
N VAL A 27 1.49 3.94 18.77
CA VAL A 27 1.31 3.02 17.64
C VAL A 27 0.61 3.73 16.48
N SER A 28 -0.51 4.41 16.75
CA SER A 28 -1.21 5.18 15.72
C SER A 28 -0.34 6.26 15.09
N SER A 29 0.46 6.96 15.89
CA SER A 29 1.42 7.95 15.42
C SER A 29 2.49 7.32 14.51
N GLN A 30 3.03 6.17 14.90
CA GLN A 30 4.01 5.44 14.10
C GLN A 30 3.43 4.99 12.76
N ILE A 31 2.18 4.48 12.74
CA ILE A 31 1.48 4.12 11.49
C ILE A 31 1.30 5.34 10.59
N ALA A 32 0.90 6.47 11.16
CA ALA A 32 0.68 7.70 10.40
C ALA A 32 1.98 8.24 9.75
N ARG A 33 3.15 7.96 10.34
CA ARG A 33 4.46 8.32 9.77
C ARG A 33 4.83 7.51 8.53
N LEU A 34 4.19 6.36 8.29
CA LEU A 34 4.37 5.56 7.07
C LEU A 34 3.66 6.23 5.89
N TYR A 35 4.15 7.40 5.50
CA TYR A 35 3.58 8.20 4.43
C TYR A 35 3.88 7.57 3.05
N ASP A 36 2.81 7.09 2.43
CA ASP A 36 2.82 6.41 1.14
C ASP A 36 1.59 6.83 0.30
N PRO A 37 1.68 7.96 -0.43
CA PRO A 37 0.57 8.48 -1.22
C PRO A 37 0.21 7.61 -2.44
N LEU A 38 1.17 6.80 -2.92
CA LEU A 38 0.99 5.93 -4.08
C LEU A 38 0.61 4.49 -3.70
N GLY A 39 0.66 4.12 -2.43
CA GLY A 39 0.36 2.75 -1.99
C GLY A 39 1.44 1.74 -2.40
N ILE A 40 2.70 2.17 -2.61
CA ILE A 40 3.80 1.26 -2.94
C ILE A 40 4.05 0.23 -1.82
N ILE A 41 3.97 0.67 -0.56
CA ILE A 41 4.14 -0.16 0.63
C ILE A 41 2.80 -0.46 1.30
N ALA A 42 1.70 -0.42 0.53
CA ALA A 42 0.35 -0.71 1.01
C ALA A 42 0.23 -2.03 1.79
N PRO A 43 0.96 -3.13 1.45
CA PRO A 43 0.94 -4.36 2.26
C PRO A 43 1.51 -4.17 3.68
N VAL A 44 2.58 -3.37 3.83
CA VAL A 44 3.20 -3.07 5.13
C VAL A 44 2.25 -2.23 5.98
N ILE A 45 1.66 -1.20 5.38
CA ILE A 45 0.69 -0.33 6.05
C ILE A 45 -0.59 -1.10 6.40
N ALA A 46 -1.03 -2.03 5.55
CA ALA A 46 -2.19 -2.88 5.84
C ALA A 46 -1.96 -3.74 7.09
N LYS A 47 -0.81 -4.40 7.22
CA LYS A 47 -0.44 -5.15 8.44
C LYS A 47 -0.49 -4.26 9.69
N ALA A 48 0.07 -3.05 9.59
CA ALA A 48 0.08 -2.10 10.69
C ALA A 48 -1.34 -1.63 11.08
N LYS A 49 -2.19 -1.35 10.08
CA LYS A 49 -3.60 -0.97 10.32
C LYS A 49 -4.43 -2.11 10.88
N ILE A 50 -4.18 -3.36 10.48
CA ILE A 50 -4.83 -4.54 11.07
C ILE A 50 -4.42 -4.69 12.54
N PHE A 51 -3.15 -4.47 12.86
CA PHE A 51 -2.70 -4.45 14.25
C PHE A 51 -3.42 -3.35 15.05
N MET A 52 -3.51 -2.13 14.50
CA MET A 52 -4.27 -1.05 15.12
C MET A 52 -5.74 -1.46 15.36
N GLN A 53 -6.39 -2.08 14.38
CA GLN A 53 -7.74 -2.63 14.52
C GLN A 53 -7.85 -3.63 15.70
N SER A 54 -6.84 -4.48 15.92
CA SER A 54 -6.85 -5.37 17.09
C SER A 54 -6.72 -4.66 18.44
N LEU A 55 -6.07 -3.48 18.49
CA LEU A 55 -6.02 -2.66 19.71
C LEU A 55 -7.37 -2.02 20.01
N TRP A 56 -8.12 -1.65 18.97
CA TRP A 56 -9.50 -1.17 19.12
C TRP A 56 -10.43 -2.24 19.68
N LEU A 57 -10.26 -3.50 19.24
CA LEU A 57 -11.03 -4.63 19.76
C LEU A 57 -10.73 -4.99 21.22
N GLN A 58 -9.56 -4.61 21.73
CA GLN A 58 -9.18 -4.80 23.12
C GLN A 58 -9.63 -3.64 24.03
N GLU A 59 -10.38 -2.68 23.49
CA GLU A 59 -10.92 -1.54 24.23
C GLU A 59 -9.87 -0.69 24.96
N LEU A 60 -8.60 -0.74 24.51
CA LEU A 60 -7.53 0.09 25.07
C LEU A 60 -7.78 1.57 24.81
N ASP A 61 -7.58 2.41 25.82
CA ASP A 61 -7.59 3.86 25.66
C ASP A 61 -6.32 4.36 24.97
N TRP A 62 -6.35 5.62 24.52
CA TRP A 62 -5.24 6.21 23.77
C TRP A 62 -3.91 6.20 24.51
N ASN A 63 -3.95 6.42 25.83
CA ASN A 63 -2.76 6.53 26.68
C ASN A 63 -2.43 5.22 27.40
N ASP A 64 -3.21 4.16 27.19
CA ASP A 64 -2.94 2.87 27.81
C ASP A 64 -1.70 2.23 27.20
N ASN A 65 -0.88 1.65 28.08
CA ASN A 65 0.24 0.83 27.68
C ASN A 65 -0.24 -0.46 27.03
N LEU A 66 0.46 -0.89 25.98
CA LEU A 66 0.21 -2.17 25.34
C LEU A 66 0.50 -3.34 26.31
N PRO A 67 -0.39 -4.34 26.40
CA PRO A 67 -0.10 -5.58 27.10
C PRO A 67 1.16 -6.24 26.52
N THR A 68 1.96 -6.90 27.36
CA THR A 68 3.28 -7.46 26.98
C THR A 68 3.24 -8.31 25.71
N LYS A 69 2.22 -9.19 25.57
CA LYS A 69 2.06 -10.04 24.38
C LYS A 69 1.79 -9.23 23.10
N VAL A 70 1.02 -8.15 23.22
CA VAL A 70 0.64 -7.29 22.09
C VAL A 70 1.81 -6.40 21.70
N LEU A 71 2.56 -5.90 22.70
CA LEU A 71 3.80 -5.16 22.50
C LEU A 71 4.84 -6.01 21.75
N GLN A 72 4.99 -7.29 22.10
CA GLN A 72 5.91 -8.20 21.41
C GLN A 72 5.57 -8.33 19.92
N VAL A 73 4.28 -8.51 19.58
CA VAL A 73 3.83 -8.57 18.17
C VAL A 73 4.14 -7.28 17.42
N TRP A 74 3.97 -6.12 18.07
CA TRP A 74 4.35 -4.84 17.47
C TRP A 74 5.86 -4.70 17.28
N ASN A 75 6.65 -5.12 18.27
CA ASN A 75 8.10 -5.10 18.19
C ASN A 75 8.62 -6.00 17.06
N ASP A 76 8.02 -7.17 16.84
CA ASP A 76 8.35 -8.05 15.71
C ASP A 76 8.07 -7.39 14.36
N PHE A 77 7.02 -6.58 14.27
CA PHE A 77 6.73 -5.76 13.10
C PHE A 77 7.77 -4.64 12.94
N LEU A 78 8.10 -3.94 14.02
CA LEU A 78 9.07 -2.85 14.05
C LEU A 78 10.48 -3.31 13.67
N VAL A 79 10.93 -4.49 14.10
CA VAL A 79 12.24 -5.06 13.73
C VAL A 79 12.37 -5.27 12.22
N LYS A 80 11.27 -5.62 11.54
CA LYS A 80 11.25 -5.86 10.08
C LYS A 80 11.01 -4.60 9.27
N LEU A 81 10.46 -3.56 9.89
CA LEU A 81 10.08 -2.32 9.22
C LEU A 81 11.22 -1.59 8.49
N PRO A 82 12.48 -1.57 8.98
CA PRO A 82 13.60 -0.95 8.29
C PRO A 82 13.87 -1.51 6.89
N ALA A 83 13.45 -2.74 6.57
CA ALA A 83 13.59 -3.32 5.22
C ALA A 83 12.85 -2.48 4.15
N VAL A 84 11.85 -1.69 4.55
CA VAL A 84 11.18 -0.73 3.66
C VAL A 84 12.15 0.32 3.09
N ASN A 85 13.25 0.62 3.79
CA ASN A 85 14.27 1.57 3.34
C ASN A 85 15.09 1.05 2.14
N GLU A 86 15.09 -0.27 1.92
CA GLU A 86 15.77 -0.92 0.81
C GLU A 86 14.94 -0.86 -0.49
N ILE A 87 13.65 -0.54 -0.39
CA ILE A 87 12.76 -0.40 -1.53
C ILE A 87 13.17 0.84 -2.34
N ASN A 88 13.51 0.59 -3.60
CA ASN A 88 13.79 1.61 -4.59
C ASN A 88 13.00 1.28 -5.85
N ILE A 89 12.11 2.18 -6.25
CA ILE A 89 11.24 1.99 -7.42
C ILE A 89 11.50 3.11 -8.42
N PRO A 90 11.74 2.79 -9.71
CA PRO A 90 11.82 3.80 -10.76
C PRO A 90 10.59 4.70 -10.76
N ARG A 91 10.77 6.03 -10.72
CA ARG A 91 9.65 6.97 -10.76
C ARG A 91 9.00 7.01 -12.14
N TYR A 92 9.77 6.77 -13.20
CA TYR A 92 9.28 6.72 -14.56
C TYR A 92 8.56 5.38 -14.84
N ILE A 93 7.24 5.49 -15.03
CA ILE A 93 6.31 4.34 -15.18
C ILE A 93 6.15 3.86 -16.62
N LEU A 94 6.77 4.52 -17.58
CA LEU A 94 6.84 4.08 -18.97
C LEU A 94 8.22 3.52 -19.29
N SER A 95 8.32 2.86 -20.43
CA SER A 95 9.59 2.46 -21.03
C SER A 95 10.00 3.48 -22.09
N ASP A 96 11.22 3.37 -22.57
CA ASP A 96 11.63 4.10 -23.79
C ASP A 96 11.09 3.35 -25.01
N ASP A 97 10.82 4.08 -26.10
CA ASP A 97 10.45 3.50 -27.40
C ASP A 97 9.16 2.63 -27.37
N VAL A 98 8.13 3.13 -26.69
CA VAL A 98 6.85 2.43 -26.48
C VAL A 98 5.90 2.62 -27.65
N THR A 99 5.35 1.52 -28.14
CA THR A 99 4.33 1.48 -29.20
C THR A 99 2.91 1.34 -28.67
N LYS A 100 2.74 0.63 -27.55
CA LYS A 100 1.45 0.40 -26.92
C LYS A 100 1.54 0.59 -25.41
N ILE A 101 0.63 1.38 -24.84
CA ILE A 101 0.49 1.65 -23.41
C ILE A 101 -0.88 1.17 -22.96
N GLU A 102 -0.90 0.22 -22.05
CA GLU A 102 -2.12 -0.29 -21.43
C GLU A 102 -2.08 -0.02 -19.92
N LEU A 103 -3.25 0.18 -19.32
CA LEU A 103 -3.41 0.27 -17.87
C LEU A 103 -4.18 -0.94 -17.36
N HIS A 104 -3.55 -1.72 -16.49
CA HIS A 104 -4.11 -2.97 -15.96
C HIS A 104 -4.41 -2.82 -14.47
N GLY A 105 -5.67 -3.01 -14.12
CA GLY A 105 -6.16 -3.05 -12.77
C GLY A 105 -6.27 -4.46 -12.24
N PHE A 106 -5.84 -4.67 -11.00
CA PHE A 106 -6.08 -5.91 -10.27
C PHE A 106 -6.66 -5.59 -8.91
N SER A 107 -7.48 -6.50 -8.39
CA SER A 107 -8.14 -6.34 -7.11
C SER A 107 -8.15 -7.69 -6.40
N ASP A 108 -7.84 -7.71 -5.12
CA ASP A 108 -7.78 -8.93 -4.33
C ASP A 108 -8.30 -8.72 -2.91
N ILE A 109 -8.83 -9.80 -2.32
CA ILE A 109 -9.52 -9.78 -1.04
C ILE A 109 -8.99 -10.83 -0.09
N SER A 110 -9.07 -10.51 1.19
CA SER A 110 -8.96 -11.47 2.29
C SER A 110 -9.99 -11.11 3.35
N GLU A 111 -10.21 -12.00 4.32
CA GLU A 111 -11.10 -11.73 5.45
C GLU A 111 -10.63 -10.56 6.33
N ARG A 112 -9.35 -10.18 6.26
CA ARG A 112 -8.75 -9.14 7.12
C ARG A 112 -8.52 -7.82 6.41
N ALA A 113 -8.32 -7.84 5.09
CA ALA A 113 -8.07 -6.66 4.29
C ALA A 113 -8.32 -6.95 2.81
N TYR A 114 -8.56 -5.90 2.04
CA TYR A 114 -8.70 -5.97 0.60
C TYR A 114 -7.98 -4.79 -0.05
N GLY A 115 -7.63 -4.95 -1.33
CA GLY A 115 -6.84 -3.95 -2.03
C GLY A 115 -7.01 -3.98 -3.54
N ALA A 116 -6.62 -2.89 -4.15
CA ALA A 116 -6.60 -2.71 -5.59
C ALA A 116 -5.26 -2.11 -6.01
N VAL A 117 -4.80 -2.47 -7.20
CA VAL A 117 -3.50 -2.05 -7.74
C VAL A 117 -3.64 -1.76 -9.23
N LEU A 118 -2.92 -0.74 -9.69
CA LEU A 118 -2.83 -0.36 -11.10
C LEU A 118 -1.40 -0.52 -11.59
N TYR A 119 -1.22 -1.19 -12.72
CA TYR A 119 0.04 -1.35 -13.43
C TYR A 119 -0.05 -0.73 -14.81
N THR A 120 1.00 -0.07 -15.26
CA THR A 120 1.21 0.15 -16.70
C THR A 120 1.76 -1.13 -17.30
N ARG A 121 1.31 -1.47 -18.51
CA ARG A 121 1.92 -2.45 -19.38
C ARG A 121 2.32 -1.75 -20.67
N CYS A 122 3.62 -1.67 -20.91
CA CYS A 122 4.18 -1.04 -22.11
C CYS A 122 4.74 -2.13 -23.02
N VAL A 123 4.45 -2.01 -24.33
CA VAL A 123 5.08 -2.81 -25.37
C VAL A 123 6.01 -1.91 -26.17
N THR A 124 7.28 -2.28 -26.30
CA THR A 124 8.26 -1.50 -27.09
C THR A 124 8.18 -1.85 -28.57
N HIS A 125 8.83 -1.07 -29.43
CA HIS A 125 8.98 -1.42 -30.86
C HIS A 125 9.70 -2.76 -31.07
N SER A 126 10.62 -3.13 -30.18
CA SER A 126 11.28 -4.45 -30.19
C SER A 126 10.40 -5.61 -29.71
N GLY A 127 9.15 -5.34 -29.30
CA GLY A 127 8.22 -6.32 -28.76
C GLY A 127 8.46 -6.68 -27.29
N LEU A 128 9.37 -5.99 -26.60
CA LEU A 128 9.60 -6.19 -25.16
C LEU A 128 8.38 -5.68 -24.37
N ILE A 129 7.88 -6.51 -23.47
CA ILE A 129 6.79 -6.14 -22.57
C ILE A 129 7.39 -5.79 -21.21
N GLN A 130 7.07 -4.60 -20.71
CA GLN A 130 7.45 -4.16 -19.38
C GLN A 130 6.23 -3.70 -18.59
N THR A 131 6.16 -4.13 -17.34
CA THR A 131 5.08 -3.74 -16.43
C THR A 131 5.62 -2.97 -15.25
N LYS A 132 4.99 -1.84 -14.91
CA LYS A 132 5.42 -1.01 -13.78
C LYS A 132 4.24 -0.64 -12.90
N LEU A 133 4.45 -0.68 -11.59
CA LEU A 133 3.43 -0.29 -10.61
C LEU A 133 3.18 1.22 -10.71
N VAL A 134 1.91 1.62 -10.90
CA VAL A 134 1.50 3.02 -10.89
C VAL A 134 1.13 3.45 -9.47
N CYS A 135 0.16 2.75 -8.90
CA CYS A 135 -0.28 2.98 -7.53
C CYS A 135 -1.11 1.79 -7.04
N SER A 136 -1.32 1.73 -5.73
CA SER A 136 -2.24 0.80 -5.11
C SER A 136 -3.02 1.47 -3.99
N LYS A 137 -4.06 0.78 -3.53
CA LYS A 137 -4.85 1.20 -2.38
C LYS A 137 -5.31 -0.02 -1.61
N SER A 138 -5.08 -0.01 -0.30
CA SER A 138 -5.56 -1.06 0.60
C SER A 138 -6.55 -0.51 1.64
N ARG A 139 -7.44 -1.39 2.10
CA ARG A 139 -8.38 -1.15 3.18
C ARG A 139 -8.41 -2.35 4.13
N VAL A 140 -8.52 -2.08 5.42
CA VAL A 140 -8.78 -3.13 6.41
C VAL A 140 -10.26 -3.54 6.30
N ALA A 141 -10.53 -4.84 6.37
CA ALA A 141 -11.89 -5.34 6.34
C ALA A 141 -12.67 -4.82 7.57
N PRO A 142 -13.97 -4.51 7.42
CA PRO A 142 -14.79 -4.10 8.56
C PRO A 142 -14.82 -5.16 9.66
N LEU A 143 -14.86 -4.73 10.93
CA LEU A 143 -15.02 -5.63 12.09
C LEU A 143 -16.34 -6.41 12.04
N LYS A 144 -17.40 -5.74 11.57
CA LYS A 144 -18.66 -6.42 11.30
C LYS A 144 -18.44 -7.35 10.11
N ARG A 145 -18.52 -8.66 10.35
CA ARG A 145 -18.34 -9.68 9.32
C ARG A 145 -19.28 -9.40 8.16
N ILE A 146 -18.68 -9.27 6.99
CA ILE A 146 -19.38 -9.22 5.71
C ILE A 146 -18.99 -10.46 4.91
N THR A 147 -19.88 -10.88 4.02
CA THR A 147 -19.65 -12.08 3.22
C THR A 147 -18.54 -11.83 2.20
N VAL A 148 -17.85 -12.91 1.80
CA VAL A 148 -16.80 -12.86 0.78
C VAL A 148 -17.29 -12.18 -0.52
N PRO A 149 -18.48 -12.49 -1.07
CA PRO A 149 -19.00 -11.79 -2.25
C PRO A 149 -19.16 -10.26 -2.07
N ARG A 150 -19.50 -9.81 -0.85
CA ARG A 150 -19.59 -8.36 -0.57
C ARG A 150 -18.21 -7.71 -0.48
N LEU A 151 -17.19 -8.43 0.00
CA LEU A 151 -15.80 -7.99 -0.02
C LEU A 151 -15.27 -7.91 -1.45
N GLU A 152 -15.53 -8.92 -2.28
CA GLU A 152 -15.18 -8.92 -3.71
C GLU A 152 -15.77 -7.68 -4.39
N LEU A 153 -17.08 -7.44 -4.23
CA LEU A 153 -17.74 -6.25 -4.78
C LEU A 153 -17.13 -4.94 -4.24
N SER A 154 -16.82 -4.89 -2.95
CA SER A 154 -16.19 -3.70 -2.34
C SER A 154 -14.80 -3.42 -2.90
N THR A 155 -14.10 -4.46 -3.33
CA THR A 155 -12.73 -4.42 -3.83
C THR A 155 -12.70 -4.07 -5.31
N ALA A 156 -13.63 -4.63 -6.10
CA ALA A 156 -13.89 -4.18 -7.46
C ALA A 156 -14.26 -2.68 -7.48
N LEU A 157 -15.14 -2.24 -6.57
CA LEU A 157 -15.47 -0.82 -6.41
C LEU A 157 -14.25 0.03 -6.03
N LEU A 158 -13.36 -0.50 -5.18
CA LEU A 158 -12.11 0.18 -4.82
C LEU A 158 -11.21 0.36 -6.05
N LEU A 159 -11.08 -0.67 -6.89
CA LEU A 159 -10.30 -0.64 -8.12
C LEU A 159 -10.87 0.38 -9.11
N VAL A 160 -12.17 0.32 -9.39
CA VAL A 160 -12.83 1.27 -10.31
C VAL A 160 -12.66 2.72 -9.83
N ARG A 161 -12.81 2.98 -8.52
CA ARG A 161 -12.60 4.32 -7.95
C ARG A 161 -11.14 4.77 -8.03
N LEU A 162 -10.19 3.86 -7.82
CA LEU A 162 -8.77 4.16 -7.96
C LEU A 162 -8.47 4.56 -9.41
N MET A 163 -8.97 3.78 -10.37
CA MET A 163 -8.79 4.04 -11.78
C MET A 163 -9.40 5.37 -12.23
N HIS A 164 -10.66 5.64 -11.87
CA HIS A 164 -11.33 6.91 -12.16
C HIS A 164 -10.56 8.13 -11.62
N LYS A 165 -9.82 7.97 -10.52
CA LYS A 165 -9.01 9.04 -9.96
C LYS A 165 -7.68 9.23 -10.69
N ILE A 166 -7.09 8.14 -11.19
CA ILE A 166 -5.71 8.12 -11.69
C ILE A 166 -5.66 8.39 -13.19
N VAL A 167 -6.57 7.83 -13.99
CA VAL A 167 -6.60 8.00 -15.45
C VAL A 167 -6.57 9.48 -15.88
N PRO A 168 -7.37 10.40 -15.28
CA PRO A 168 -7.35 11.81 -15.68
C PRO A 168 -6.02 12.53 -15.36
N VAL A 169 -5.26 12.04 -14.37
CA VAL A 169 -4.03 12.68 -13.87
C VAL A 169 -2.79 12.13 -14.57
N LEU A 170 -2.86 10.92 -15.15
CA LEU A 170 -1.74 10.31 -15.84
C LEU A 170 -1.35 11.05 -17.12
N HIS A 171 -2.31 11.69 -17.81
CA HIS A 171 -2.10 12.37 -19.10
C HIS A 171 -1.33 11.50 -20.12
N LEU A 172 -1.60 10.20 -20.13
CA LEU A 172 -0.99 9.23 -21.04
C LEU A 172 -1.96 8.88 -22.18
N PRO A 173 -1.46 8.67 -23.41
CA PRO A 173 -2.25 8.11 -24.49
C PRO A 173 -2.42 6.60 -24.24
N LEU A 174 -3.39 6.24 -23.40
CA LEU A 174 -3.70 4.83 -23.11
C LEU A 174 -4.43 4.21 -24.30
N ASP A 175 -3.88 3.13 -24.84
CA ASP A 175 -4.52 2.34 -25.90
C ASP A 175 -5.63 1.45 -25.34
N GLU A 176 -5.45 0.97 -24.10
CA GLU A 176 -6.36 0.01 -23.48
C GLU A 176 -6.38 0.15 -21.95
N ILE A 177 -7.53 -0.14 -21.36
CA ILE A 177 -7.74 -0.18 -19.92
C ILE A 177 -8.39 -1.53 -19.56
N CYS A 178 -7.67 -2.35 -18.80
CA CYS A 178 -8.10 -3.67 -18.36
C CYS A 178 -8.37 -3.66 -16.85
N LEU A 179 -9.45 -4.30 -16.41
CA LEU A 179 -9.89 -4.40 -15.02
C LEU A 179 -10.13 -5.85 -14.60
#